data_AF-A0A9E0U223-F1
#
_entry.id   AF-A0A9E0U223-F1
#
_cell.length_a   1.000
_cell.length_b   1.000
_cell.length_c   1.000
_cell.angle_alpha   90.00
_cell.angle_beta   90.00
_cell.angle_gamma   90.00
#
_symmetry.space_group_name_H-M   'P 1'
#
loop_
_entity.id
_entity.type
_entity.pdbx_description
1 polymer ?
#
loop_
_entity_poly.entity_id
_entity_poly.type
_entity_poly.pdbx_seq_one_letter_code
_entity_poly.pdbx_strand_id
1 'polypeptide(L)'
;MPVRRNFTAHYKLKILEEADHCEEGKITSLLRREGLYSSHLTKWRRQRKEGSLSGLNPRKRGKPAKVLDASSRRIVELEKANSRLSHRLQQAELIIDVQKKVSEMFGICLQSVEEKRKTS
;
A
#
# COMPACT_ATOMS: atom_id res chain seq x y z
N MET A 1 0.56 16.23 -39.50
CA MET A 1 0.17 15.76 -38.14
C MET A 1 0.54 16.84 -37.13
N PRO A 2 -0.34 17.24 -36.19
CA PRO A 2 -0.03 18.29 -35.22
C PRO A 2 1.00 17.81 -34.18
N VAL A 3 2.11 18.54 -34.04
CA VAL A 3 3.18 18.25 -33.07
C VAL A 3 2.74 18.70 -31.68
N ARG A 4 2.59 17.77 -30.74
CA ARG A 4 2.19 18.09 -29.36
C ARG A 4 3.44 18.44 -28.54
N ARG A 5 3.47 19.65 -27.96
CA ARG A 5 4.51 20.09 -27.03
C ARG A 5 4.44 19.25 -25.74
N ASN A 6 5.55 18.59 -25.40
CA ASN A 6 5.68 17.80 -24.18
C ASN A 6 6.36 18.62 -23.08
N PHE A 7 5.73 18.72 -21.91
CA PHE A 7 6.28 19.40 -20.74
C PHE A 7 6.93 18.40 -19.79
N THR A 8 8.24 18.53 -19.55
CA THR A 8 8.98 17.73 -18.57
C THR A 8 8.52 18.04 -17.14
N ALA A 9 8.70 17.10 -16.21
CA ALA A 9 8.32 17.31 -14.81
C ALA A 9 9.08 18.50 -14.19
N HIS A 10 10.38 18.61 -14.46
CA HIS A 10 11.22 19.71 -14.03
C HIS A 10 10.70 21.07 -14.53
N TYR A 11 10.32 21.18 -15.81
CA TYR A 11 9.75 22.41 -16.36
C TYR A 11 8.46 22.81 -15.63
N LYS A 12 7.57 21.85 -15.34
CA LYS A 12 6.33 22.12 -14.62
C LYS A 12 6.56 22.60 -13.19
N LEU A 13 7.55 22.02 -12.49
CA LEU A 13 7.90 22.43 -11.13
C LEU A 13 8.47 23.85 -11.09
N LYS A 14 9.40 24.17 -12.00
CA LYS A 14 9.96 25.52 -12.13
C LYS A 14 8.88 26.57 -12.36
N ILE A 15 7.95 26.31 -13.29
CA ILE A 15 6.84 27.24 -13.57
C ILE A 15 5.89 27.36 -12.37
N LEU A 16 5.64 26.27 -11.64
CA LEU A 16 4.82 26.33 -10.42
C LEU A 16 5.50 27.16 -9.34
N GLU A 17 6.81 27.01 -9.13
CA GLU A 17 7.56 27.83 -8.17
C GLU A 17 7.54 29.31 -8.56
N GLU A 18 7.80 29.62 -9.83
CA GLU A 18 7.76 31.00 -10.32
C GLU A 18 6.35 31.60 -10.21
N ALA A 19 5.30 30.79 -10.43
CA ALA A 19 3.91 31.19 -10.22
C ALA A 19 3.52 31.31 -8.75
N ASP A 20 4.17 30.58 -7.83
CA ASP A 20 3.94 30.67 -6.38
C ASP A 20 4.65 31.92 -5.79
N HIS A 21 5.77 32.36 -6.38
CA HIS A 21 6.47 33.60 -6.00
C HIS A 21 5.88 34.86 -6.64
N CYS A 22 5.03 34.72 -7.67
CA CYS A 22 4.37 35.84 -8.34
C CYS A 22 2.96 36.08 -7.79
N GLU A 23 2.60 37.35 -7.59
CA GLU A 23 1.21 37.75 -7.33
C GLU A 23 0.31 37.46 -8.53
N GLU A 24 -0.99 37.24 -8.27
CA GLU A 24 -1.98 36.78 -9.28
C GLU A 24 -1.99 37.61 -10.57
N GLY A 25 -1.74 38.91 -10.49
CA GLY A 25 -1.63 39.80 -11.65
C GLY A 25 -0.42 39.52 -12.55
N LYS A 26 0.73 39.16 -11.96
CA LYS A 26 1.99 38.89 -12.70
C LYS A 26 2.03 37.48 -13.29
N ILE A 27 1.27 36.53 -12.71
CA ILE A 27 1.15 35.16 -13.21
C ILE A 27 0.63 35.14 -14.65
N THR A 28 -0.36 35.99 -14.98
CA THR A 28 -0.93 36.02 -16.34
C THR A 28 0.07 36.48 -17.40
N SER A 29 0.97 37.40 -17.05
CA SER A 29 2.06 37.86 -17.91
C SER A 29 3.09 36.75 -18.16
N LEU A 30 3.49 36.06 -17.09
CA LEU A 30 4.36 34.88 -17.16
C LEU A 30 3.78 33.79 -18.07
N LEU A 31 2.48 33.50 -17.92
CA LEU A 31 1.77 32.50 -18.73
C LEU A 31 1.73 32.84 -20.22
N ARG A 32 1.52 34.13 -20.56
CA ARG A 32 1.55 34.57 -21.97
C ARG A 32 2.94 34.43 -22.57
N ARG A 33 4.00 34.74 -21.81
CA ARG A 33 5.40 34.57 -22.25
C ARG A 33 5.74 33.10 -22.52
N GLU A 34 5.27 32.20 -21.67
CA GLU A 34 5.54 30.76 -21.76
C GLU A 34 4.60 30.01 -22.73
N GLY A 35 3.53 30.68 -23.20
CA GLY A 35 2.46 30.10 -24.02
C GLY A 35 1.60 29.10 -23.25
N LEU A 36 1.42 29.32 -21.95
CA LEU A 36 0.68 28.46 -21.03
C LEU A 36 -0.68 29.06 -20.70
N TYR A 37 -1.67 28.20 -20.46
CA TYR A 37 -3.01 28.62 -20.01
C TYR A 37 -3.19 28.36 -18.52
N SER A 38 -4.06 29.12 -17.85
CA SER A 38 -4.35 28.97 -16.41
C SER A 38 -4.75 27.55 -16.01
N SER A 39 -5.45 26.82 -16.90
CA SER A 39 -5.80 25.40 -16.72
C SER A 39 -4.58 24.48 -16.55
N HIS A 40 -3.43 24.83 -17.13
CA HIS A 40 -2.19 24.09 -16.95
C HIS A 40 -1.68 24.22 -15.52
N LEU A 41 -1.70 25.42 -14.95
CA LEU A 41 -1.31 25.65 -13.56
C LEU A 41 -2.20 24.89 -12.59
N THR A 42 -3.53 24.98 -12.76
CA THR A 42 -4.48 24.25 -11.90
C THR A 42 -4.23 22.75 -11.97
N LYS A 43 -4.01 22.21 -13.17
CA LYS A 43 -3.71 20.80 -13.38
C LYS A 43 -2.37 20.40 -12.75
N TRP A 44 -1.33 21.21 -12.90
CA TRP A 44 -0.01 20.93 -12.34
C TRP A 44 0.01 21.09 -10.82
N ARG A 45 -0.70 22.06 -10.23
CA ARG A 45 -0.90 22.16 -8.77
C ARG A 45 -1.55 20.91 -8.20
N ARG A 46 -2.58 20.37 -8.87
CA ARG A 46 -3.18 19.09 -8.50
C ARG A 46 -2.18 17.94 -8.62
N GLN A 47 -1.45 17.85 -9.72
CA GLN A 47 -0.40 16.82 -9.90
C GLN A 47 0.74 16.93 -8.87
N ARG A 48 1.05 18.14 -8.36
CA ARG A 48 1.99 18.36 -7.27
C ARG A 48 1.46 17.81 -5.95
N LYS A 49 0.20 18.14 -5.61
CA LYS A 49 -0.50 17.65 -4.41
C LYS A 49 -0.63 16.12 -4.41
N GLU A 50 -0.89 15.52 -5.56
CA GLU A 50 -0.96 14.06 -5.75
C GLU A 50 0.42 13.37 -5.77
N GLY A 51 1.53 14.11 -5.59
CA GLY A 51 2.89 13.57 -5.65
C GLY A 51 3.37 13.16 -7.04
N SER A 52 2.56 13.38 -8.09
CA SER A 52 2.84 12.95 -9.45
C SER A 52 3.90 13.80 -10.18
N LEU A 53 4.19 15.02 -9.70
CA LEU A 53 5.27 15.85 -10.25
C LEU A 53 6.63 15.64 -9.57
N SER A 54 6.62 15.22 -8.30
CA SER A 54 7.84 14.96 -7.50
C SER A 54 8.26 13.49 -7.56
N GLY A 55 7.32 12.58 -7.87
CA GLY A 55 7.58 11.16 -8.00
C GLY A 55 8.47 10.84 -9.20
N LEU A 56 9.67 10.33 -8.90
CA LEU A 56 10.73 9.77 -9.75
C LEU A 56 10.32 8.64 -10.71
N ASN A 57 9.09 8.64 -11.23
CA ASN A 57 8.73 7.71 -12.29
C ASN A 57 7.70 8.34 -13.23
N PRO A 58 7.93 8.36 -14.55
CA PRO A 58 6.85 8.53 -15.49
C PRO A 58 5.88 7.37 -15.24
N ARG A 59 4.80 7.64 -14.51
CA ARG A 59 3.68 6.71 -14.35
C ARG A 59 3.15 6.49 -15.76
N LYS A 60 3.65 5.42 -16.42
CA LYS A 60 3.23 5.01 -17.76
C LYS A 60 1.71 5.05 -17.76
N ARG A 61 1.13 5.86 -18.64
CA ARG A 61 -0.32 5.93 -18.80
C ARG A 61 -0.75 4.55 -19.32
N GLY A 62 -1.32 3.74 -18.44
CA GLY A 62 -1.65 2.33 -18.64
C GLY A 62 -1.88 1.63 -17.30
N LYS A 63 -2.55 0.47 -17.31
CA LYS A 63 -2.82 -0.34 -16.10
C LYS A 63 -1.48 -0.65 -15.41
N PRO A 64 -1.28 -0.34 -14.13
CA PRO A 64 -0.01 -0.63 -13.47
C PRO A 64 0.26 -2.13 -13.54
N ALA A 65 1.47 -2.50 -13.95
CA ALA A 65 1.89 -3.89 -14.07
C ALA A 65 1.76 -4.57 -12.70
N LYS A 66 0.76 -5.44 -12.56
CA LYS A 66 0.64 -6.73 -11.86
C LYS A 66 1.50 -7.05 -10.62
N VAL A 67 2.12 -6.10 -9.92
CA VAL A 67 2.82 -6.33 -8.64
C VAL A 67 1.82 -6.58 -7.51
N LEU A 68 0.62 -5.99 -7.61
CA LEU A 68 -0.48 -6.25 -6.69
C LEU A 68 -0.95 -7.72 -6.74
N ASP A 69 -0.99 -8.37 -7.91
CA ASP A 69 -1.51 -9.75 -8.03
C ASP A 69 -0.60 -10.79 -7.35
N ALA A 70 0.73 -10.62 -7.44
CA ALA A 70 1.67 -11.53 -6.79
C ALA A 70 1.63 -11.40 -5.25
N SER A 71 1.61 -10.17 -4.74
CA SER A 71 1.51 -9.91 -3.29
C SER A 71 0.14 -10.30 -2.73
N SER A 72 -0.96 -10.07 -3.47
CA SER A 72 -2.31 -10.46 -3.06
C SER A 72 -2.48 -11.97 -2.97
N ARG A 73 -1.91 -12.74 -3.91
CA ARG A 73 -1.91 -14.22 -3.82
C ARG A 73 -1.19 -14.70 -2.56
N ARG A 74 -0.05 -14.08 -2.24
CA ARG A 74 0.72 -14.43 -1.05
C ARG A 74 -0.04 -14.11 0.24
N ILE A 75 -0.78 -13.00 0.28
CA ILE A 75 -1.63 -12.63 1.42
C ILE A 75 -2.73 -13.67 1.61
N VAL A 76 -3.45 -14.06 0.55
CA VAL A 76 -4.52 -15.06 0.63
C VAL A 76 -4.00 -16.43 1.08
N GLU A 77 -2.84 -16.85 0.58
CA GLU A 77 -2.18 -18.09 1.02
C GLU A 77 -1.82 -18.04 2.51
N LEU A 78 -1.25 -16.93 2.97
CA LEU A 78 -0.85 -16.73 4.37
C LEU A 78 -2.08 -16.66 5.30
N GLU A 79 -3.14 -15.96 4.91
CA GLU A 79 -4.39 -15.90 5.67
C GLU A 79 -5.05 -17.27 5.82
N LYS A 80 -5.06 -18.08 4.76
CA LYS A 80 -5.60 -19.44 4.79
C LYS A 80 -4.76 -20.36 5.68
N ALA A 81 -3.44 -20.22 5.63
CA ALA A 81 -2.54 -20.97 6.52
C ALA A 81 -2.74 -20.57 7.99
N ASN A 82 -2.88 -19.27 8.26
CA ASN A 82 -3.10 -18.73 9.60
C ASN A 82 -4.43 -19.22 10.19
N SER A 83 -5.52 -19.11 9.43
CA SER A 83 -6.84 -19.61 9.84
C SER A 83 -6.83 -21.10 10.20
N ARG A 84 -6.14 -21.94 9.41
CA ARG A 84 -6.01 -23.37 9.69
C ARG A 84 -5.20 -23.66 10.95
N LEU A 85 -4.14 -22.89 11.21
CA LEU A 85 -3.34 -23.03 12.42
C LEU A 85 -4.12 -22.59 13.66
N SER A 86 -4.84 -21.47 13.59
CA SER A 86 -5.70 -20.99 14.68
C SER A 86 -6.78 -21.99 15.04
N HIS A 87 -7.43 -22.63 14.06
CA HIS A 87 -8.43 -23.66 14.34
C HIS A 87 -7.82 -24.90 15.03
N ARG A 88 -6.59 -25.28 14.67
CA ARG A 88 -5.90 -26.40 15.35
C ARG A 88 -5.51 -26.04 16.78
N LEU A 89 -5.10 -24.79 17.02
CA LEU A 89 -4.83 -24.29 18.36
C LEU A 89 -6.10 -24.30 19.21
N GLN A 90 -7.21 -23.76 18.70
CA GLN A 90 -8.50 -23.78 19.40
C GLN A 90 -8.97 -25.22 19.73
N GLN A 91 -8.77 -26.16 18.82
CA GLN A 91 -9.10 -27.57 19.07
C GLN A 91 -8.22 -28.17 20.18
N ALA A 92 -6.91 -27.86 20.19
CA ALA A 92 -6.00 -28.31 21.23
C ALA A 92 -6.33 -27.69 22.60
N GLU A 93 -6.64 -26.39 22.63
CA GLU A 93 -7.08 -25.67 23.83
C GLU A 93 -8.35 -26.29 24.41
N LEU A 94 -9.34 -26.61 23.56
CA LEU A 94 -10.56 -27.28 24.00
C LEU A 94 -10.30 -28.67 24.58
N ILE A 95 -9.41 -29.45 23.96
CA ILE A 95 -9.01 -30.77 24.49
C ILE A 95 -8.36 -30.63 25.86
N ILE A 96 -7.44 -29.68 26.02
CA ILE A 96 -6.77 -29.40 27.30
C ILE A 96 -7.79 -28.97 28.35
N ASP A 97 -8.76 -28.12 28.00
CA ASP A 97 -9.77 -27.65 28.93
C ASP A 97 -10.73 -28.77 29.36
N VAL A 98 -11.14 -29.65 28.44
CA VAL A 98 -11.93 -30.83 28.77
C VAL A 98 -11.13 -31.77 29.67
N GLN A 99 -9.85 -32.01 29.36
CA GLN A 99 -8.96 -32.82 30.19
C GLN A 99 -8.83 -32.27 31.61
N LYS A 100 -8.64 -30.96 31.77
CA LYS A 100 -8.58 -30.30 33.08
C LYS A 100 -9.89 -30.45 33.85
N LYS A 101 -11.03 -30.16 33.23
CA LYS A 101 -12.36 -30.28 33.88
C LYS A 101 -12.68 -31.70 34.31
N VAL A 102 -12.33 -32.70 33.49
CA VAL A 102 -12.50 -34.12 33.84
C VAL A 102 -11.58 -34.49 35.01
N SER A 103 -10.34 -34.00 35.03
CA SER A 103 -9.42 -34.19 36.14
C SER A 103 -9.94 -33.58 37.45
N GLU A 104 -10.48 -32.36 37.40
CA GLU A 104 -11.09 -31.67 38.55
C GLU A 104 -12.32 -32.41 39.10
N MET A 105 -13.20 -32.89 38.21
CA MET A 105 -14.44 -33.57 38.62
C MET A 105 -14.19 -34.96 39.20
N PHE A 106 -13.20 -35.69 38.69
CA PHE A 106 -12.97 -37.10 39.06
C PHE A 106 -11.70 -37.32 39.89
N GLY A 107 -10.93 -36.28 40.19
CA GLY A 107 -9.69 -36.37 40.98
C GLY A 107 -8.57 -37.19 40.32
N ILE A 108 -8.71 -37.51 39.03
CA ILE A 108 -7.76 -38.35 38.30
C ILE A 108 -6.60 -37.47 37.85
N CYS A 109 -5.42 -37.66 38.42
CA CYS A 109 -4.21 -36.96 38.00
C CYS A 109 -3.85 -37.38 36.57
N LEU A 110 -4.05 -36.48 35.61
CA LEU A 110 -3.61 -36.68 34.22
C LEU A 110 -2.09 -36.61 34.20
N GLN A 111 -1.42 -37.77 34.04
CA GLN A 111 0.00 -37.80 33.73
C GLN A 111 0.23 -37.05 32.42
N SER A 112 0.94 -35.92 32.50
CA SER A 112 1.43 -35.17 31.33
C SER A 112 2.15 -36.15 30.41
N VAL A 113 1.61 -36.41 29.22
CA VAL A 113 2.34 -37.13 28.18
C VAL A 113 3.35 -36.15 27.59
N GLU A 114 4.43 -35.91 28.32
CA GLU A 114 5.59 -35.14 27.88
C GLU A 114 6.68 -36.02 27.25
N GLU A 115 6.44 -37.32 27.17
CA GLU A 115 7.35 -38.27 26.53
C GLU A 115 6.89 -38.61 25.11
N LYS A 116 7.41 -37.85 24.14
CA LYS A 116 7.97 -38.32 22.86
C LYS A 116 8.27 -37.14 21.92
N ARG A 117 9.25 -36.31 22.28
CA ARG A 117 9.98 -35.43 21.34
C ARG A 117 11.49 -35.38 21.62
N LYS A 118 12.05 -36.45 22.19
CA LYS A 118 13.46 -36.78 21.98
C LYS A 118 13.47 -37.99 21.04
N THR A 119 14.35 -37.96 20.05
CA THR A 119 14.57 -38.92 18.94
C THR A 119 13.68 -38.74 17.69
N SER A 120 14.04 -37.77 16.84
CA SER A 120 14.59 -38.00 15.49
C SER A 120 14.82 -36.68 14.77
#